data_AF-A0A1V4LN17-F1
#
_entry.id   AF-A0A1V4LN17-F1
#
_cell.length_a   1.000
_cell.length_b   1.000
_cell.length_c   1.000
_cell.angle_alpha   90.00
_cell.angle_beta   90.00
_cell.angle_gamma   90.00
#
_symmetry.space_group_name_H-M   'P 1'
#
loop_
_entity.id
_entity.type
_entity.pdbx_description
1 polymer ?
#
loop_
_entity_poly.entity_id
_entity_poly.type
_entity_poly.pdbx_seq_one_letter_code
_entity_poly.pdbx_strand_id
1 'polypeptide(L)'
;MIGHLGLYQDGGASEPEKKLHLETFSGDDVEAFIDDSRDWALLLPEKDRTWLKLAKGTPVVPPEGNTTAAQLQMSSASSPLSAADVLVPKKLLDDLPTDRKIQVPASPTRKARTWYRLENLLHDANNKLLDGWVCEEIGVTPWVSPWDWEGYDVIIDYSRPKHLLASFLSATDGVSDAQRERYRPIAEKDDKGPMKSRLYEIIDRDREGKMTATELQAALELPAHAQSISQMILYKESEWFHQPKVWDALDELLGHSGSTPHLNWLAEKQRIAEMAWWKDVAEKVGLPSWGSVYHFHPIGLMGIFCGNRFKFSLKVMRSIYPELSEGRYGDLQKIADELNANIDFFKLDTPLRRTNFFAQIQQETGVNLSVDEDFGYKADALIDLFRYFRNNPEEARRYGYKVRTGKIKENGLPMTRSDYEAIANGAYGGRTELGNRGISSGDGWKYRGRGLKHLTGLHNYTLFQRWHSKFSAQWQNDHPDFVADPDLLLEMKYAVRSAASFWLSNQLYEIADGGSTPEIVDSITDVVNKHTKSHSDRRKYFFELWKTGTLN
;
A
#
# COMPACT_ATOMS: atom_id res chain seq x y z
N MET A 1 -11.27 13.23 -7.84
CA MET A 1 -10.03 13.26 -7.03
C MET A 1 -9.03 14.18 -7.72
N ILE A 2 -8.49 15.16 -7.01
CA ILE A 2 -7.50 16.11 -7.50
C ILE A 2 -6.29 16.03 -6.59
N GLY A 3 -5.10 15.85 -7.18
CA GLY A 3 -3.86 15.72 -6.44
C GLY A 3 -2.75 16.56 -7.06
N HIS A 4 -2.06 17.37 -6.26
CA HIS A 4 -0.87 18.09 -6.66
C HIS A 4 0.28 17.83 -5.69
N LEU A 5 1.32 17.15 -6.17
CA LEU A 5 2.59 17.03 -5.48
C LEU A 5 3.46 18.22 -5.84
N GLY A 6 3.82 19.05 -4.88
CA GLY A 6 4.50 20.32 -5.15
C GLY A 6 5.33 20.80 -3.97
N LEU A 7 6.02 21.90 -4.19
CA LEU A 7 6.72 22.65 -3.16
C LEU A 7 5.75 23.67 -2.56
N TYR A 8 5.46 23.55 -1.27
CA TYR A 8 4.57 24.43 -0.52
C TYR A 8 5.36 25.10 0.59
N GLN A 9 5.29 26.42 0.67
CA GLN A 9 5.94 27.21 1.70
C GLN A 9 4.88 27.93 2.51
N ASP A 10 4.74 27.55 3.78
CA ASP A 10 3.87 28.28 4.69
C ASP A 10 4.48 29.66 4.98
N GLY A 11 3.67 30.67 5.29
CA GLY A 11 4.13 32.07 5.39
C GLY A 11 5.23 32.35 6.43
N GLY A 12 5.47 31.42 7.37
CA GLY A 12 6.55 31.47 8.35
C GLY A 12 7.71 30.50 8.09
N ALA A 13 7.65 29.67 7.05
CA ALA A 13 8.66 28.67 6.74
C ALA A 13 9.85 29.32 6.01
N SER A 14 11.08 28.96 6.41
CA SER A 14 12.30 29.46 5.76
C SER A 14 12.53 28.85 4.38
N GLU A 15 12.01 27.66 4.13
CA GLU A 15 12.15 26.91 2.88
C GLU A 15 10.84 26.20 2.52
N PRO A 16 10.57 25.98 1.21
CA PRO A 16 9.42 25.20 0.78
C PRO A 16 9.58 23.71 1.08
N GLU A 17 8.50 23.05 1.48
CA GLU A 17 8.44 21.62 1.72
C GLU A 17 7.70 20.90 0.59
N LYS A 18 8.13 19.67 0.29
CA LYS A 18 7.42 18.83 -0.68
C LYS A 18 6.17 18.23 -0.05
N LYS A 19 4.99 18.78 -0.36
CA LYS A 19 3.69 18.32 0.15
C LYS A 19 2.81 17.78 -0.98
N LEU A 20 1.87 16.92 -0.62
CA LEU A 20 0.77 16.48 -1.49
C LEU A 20 -0.50 17.20 -1.04
N HIS A 21 -1.09 18.02 -1.92
CA HIS A 21 -2.46 18.47 -1.77
C HIS A 21 -3.36 17.45 -2.44
N LEU A 22 -4.27 16.84 -1.71
CA LEU A 22 -5.21 15.85 -2.23
C LEU A 22 -6.62 16.19 -1.80
N GLU A 23 -7.52 16.31 -2.78
CA GLU A 23 -8.94 16.51 -2.56
C GLU A 23 -9.76 15.44 -3.24
N THR A 24 -10.82 15.01 -2.56
CA THR A 24 -11.79 14.05 -3.08
C THR A 24 -13.17 14.62 -2.89
N PHE A 25 -13.86 14.89 -3.99
CA PHE A 25 -15.22 15.39 -4.00
C PHE A 25 -16.03 14.80 -5.16
N SER A 26 -17.35 14.91 -5.05
CA SER A 26 -18.33 14.48 -6.07
C SER A 26 -19.42 15.52 -6.30
N GLY A 27 -20.17 15.36 -7.40
CA GLY A 27 -21.30 16.20 -7.82
C GLY A 27 -22.54 16.04 -6.93
N ASP A 28 -23.71 16.39 -7.44
CA ASP A 28 -24.97 16.51 -6.71
C ASP A 28 -25.75 15.20 -6.48
N ASP A 29 -25.19 14.07 -6.89
CA ASP A 29 -25.84 12.75 -6.85
C ASP A 29 -25.49 11.90 -5.62
N VAL A 30 -24.65 12.40 -4.71
CA VAL A 30 -24.08 11.60 -3.61
C VAL A 30 -25.13 11.04 -2.66
N GLU A 31 -26.11 11.83 -2.24
CA GLU A 31 -27.16 11.35 -1.33
C GLU A 31 -27.99 10.24 -1.96
N ALA A 32 -28.44 10.43 -3.20
CA ALA A 32 -29.17 9.41 -3.95
C ALA A 32 -28.32 8.16 -4.18
N PHE A 33 -27.03 8.32 -4.49
CA PHE A 33 -26.10 7.22 -4.66
C PHE A 33 -25.88 6.42 -3.36
N ILE A 34 -25.83 7.09 -2.20
CA ILE A 34 -25.71 6.42 -0.90
C ILE A 34 -26.99 5.63 -0.60
N ASP A 35 -28.16 6.20 -0.88
CA ASP A 35 -29.44 5.51 -0.70
C ASP A 35 -29.55 4.28 -1.61
N ASP A 36 -29.23 4.42 -2.90
CA ASP A 36 -29.16 3.30 -3.86
C ASP A 36 -28.12 2.24 -3.43
N SER A 37 -26.99 2.67 -2.86
CA SER A 37 -25.95 1.77 -2.35
C SER A 37 -26.44 0.96 -1.14
N ARG A 38 -27.21 1.58 -0.24
CA ARG A 38 -27.80 0.93 0.93
C ARG A 38 -28.85 -0.09 0.50
N ASP A 39 -29.70 0.25 -0.46
CA ASP A 39 -30.66 -0.68 -1.05
C ASP A 39 -29.95 -1.88 -1.72
N TRP A 40 -28.85 -1.61 -2.42
CA TRP A 40 -27.99 -2.66 -2.98
C TRP A 40 -27.36 -3.55 -1.89
N ALA A 41 -26.88 -2.97 -0.79
CA ALA A 41 -26.25 -3.70 0.30
C ALA A 41 -27.18 -4.72 0.96
N LEU A 42 -28.50 -4.44 1.00
CA LEU A 42 -29.52 -5.39 1.47
C LEU A 42 -29.60 -6.67 0.61
N LEU A 43 -29.24 -6.58 -0.67
CA LEU A 43 -29.25 -7.69 -1.63
C LEU A 43 -27.93 -8.49 -1.64
N LEU A 44 -26.88 -7.99 -0.99
CA LEU A 44 -25.57 -8.64 -0.99
C LEU A 44 -25.58 -9.92 -0.15
N PRO A 45 -24.90 -10.99 -0.61
CA PRO A 45 -24.76 -12.21 0.16
C PRO A 45 -23.87 -11.97 1.39
N GLU A 46 -24.04 -12.80 2.43
CA GLU A 46 -23.31 -12.65 3.71
C GLU A 46 -21.78 -12.59 3.55
N LYS A 47 -21.23 -13.28 2.55
CA LYS A 47 -19.78 -13.27 2.25
C LYS A 47 -19.23 -11.87 1.93
N ASP A 48 -20.07 -10.96 1.44
CA ASP A 48 -19.70 -9.61 1.01
C ASP A 48 -19.91 -8.56 2.14
N ARG A 49 -20.38 -9.00 3.31
CA ARG A 49 -20.42 -8.21 4.55
C ARG A 49 -19.11 -8.38 5.30
N THR A 50 -18.15 -7.52 4.98
CA THR A 50 -16.73 -7.66 5.34
C THR A 50 -16.30 -6.83 6.54
N TRP A 51 -17.23 -6.18 7.25
CA TRP A 51 -16.93 -5.34 8.42
C TRP A 51 -17.79 -5.75 9.61
N LEU A 52 -17.17 -6.10 10.73
CA LEU A 52 -17.86 -6.37 11.98
C LEU A 52 -18.14 -5.03 12.68
N LYS A 53 -19.40 -4.71 12.95
CA LYS A 53 -19.78 -3.52 13.72
C LYS A 53 -19.82 -3.86 15.20
N LEU A 54 -18.88 -3.29 15.96
CA LEU A 54 -18.93 -3.27 17.42
C LEU A 54 -19.59 -1.96 17.84
N ALA A 55 -20.84 -2.06 18.29
CA ALA A 55 -21.62 -0.88 18.67
C ALA A 55 -21.13 -0.26 19.99
N LYS A 56 -21.40 1.02 20.18
CA LYS A 56 -21.32 1.71 21.47
C LYS A 56 -22.05 0.89 22.54
N GLY A 57 -21.40 0.71 23.68
CA GLY A 57 -21.87 -0.17 24.74
C GLY A 57 -21.36 -1.60 24.64
N THR A 58 -20.57 -1.96 23.62
CA THR A 58 -19.92 -3.29 23.55
C THR A 58 -19.02 -3.51 24.76
N PRO A 59 -19.23 -4.57 25.56
CA PRO A 59 -18.36 -4.89 26.68
C PRO A 59 -16.97 -5.34 26.20
N VAL A 60 -15.92 -4.80 26.82
CA VAL A 60 -14.53 -5.18 26.57
C VAL A 60 -13.97 -5.88 27.80
N VAL A 61 -13.92 -7.21 27.75
CA VAL A 61 -13.55 -8.04 28.91
C VAL A 61 -12.02 -8.06 29.06
N PRO A 62 -11.46 -7.62 30.21
CA PRO A 62 -10.02 -7.63 30.41
C PRO A 62 -9.41 -9.04 30.26
N PRO A 63 -8.18 -9.15 29.73
CA PRO A 63 -7.54 -10.44 29.49
C PRO A 63 -7.07 -11.12 30.79
N GLU A 64 -6.88 -10.37 31.87
CA GLU A 64 -6.36 -10.87 33.14
C GLU A 64 -7.43 -11.68 33.89
N GLY A 65 -7.14 -12.97 34.12
CA GLY A 65 -8.02 -13.89 34.87
C GLY A 65 -9.06 -14.64 34.04
N ASN A 66 -9.25 -14.29 32.75
CA ASN A 66 -10.26 -14.91 31.88
C ASN A 66 -9.62 -15.66 30.72
N THR A 67 -9.48 -16.98 30.83
CA THR A 67 -8.85 -17.85 29.81
C THR A 67 -9.86 -18.69 29.02
N THR A 68 -11.13 -18.67 29.40
CA THR A 68 -12.19 -19.47 28.77
C THR A 68 -13.41 -18.62 28.42
N ALA A 69 -14.14 -19.03 27.38
CA ALA A 69 -15.38 -18.35 26.98
C ALA A 69 -16.43 -18.24 28.10
N ALA A 70 -16.49 -19.22 29.02
CA ALA A 70 -17.41 -19.17 30.15
C ALA A 70 -17.05 -18.05 31.14
N GLN A 71 -15.76 -17.87 31.43
CA GLN A 71 -15.27 -16.79 32.28
C GLN A 71 -15.52 -15.43 31.62
N LEU A 72 -15.18 -15.31 30.33
CA LEU A 72 -15.44 -14.09 29.55
C LEU A 72 -16.91 -13.68 29.59
N GLN A 73 -17.81 -14.65 29.41
CA GLN A 73 -19.24 -14.39 29.45
C GLN A 73 -19.73 -13.90 30.82
N MET A 74 -19.20 -14.45 31.91
CA MET A 74 -19.57 -14.02 33.27
C MET A 74 -19.06 -12.60 33.57
N SER A 75 -17.84 -12.28 33.16
CA SER A 75 -17.24 -10.97 33.40
C SER A 75 -17.78 -9.87 32.50
N SER A 76 -18.41 -10.22 31.36
CA SER A 76 -18.94 -9.25 30.38
C SER A 76 -19.89 -8.22 31.00
N ALA A 77 -20.72 -8.60 31.97
CA ALA A 77 -21.70 -7.70 32.58
C ALA A 77 -21.07 -6.60 33.46
N SER A 78 -19.87 -6.84 34.00
CA SER A 78 -19.14 -5.91 34.88
C SER A 78 -17.93 -5.28 34.19
N SER A 79 -17.75 -5.53 32.89
CA SER A 79 -16.59 -5.05 32.14
C SER A 79 -16.79 -3.61 31.63
N PRO A 80 -15.71 -2.86 31.39
CA PRO A 80 -15.79 -1.56 30.73
C PRO A 80 -16.52 -1.66 29.39
N LEU A 81 -17.29 -0.63 29.06
CA LEU A 81 -18.06 -0.57 27.82
C LEU A 81 -17.40 0.39 26.84
N SER A 82 -17.43 0.03 25.56
CA SER A 82 -16.98 0.93 24.51
C SER A 82 -17.88 2.18 24.43
N ALA A 83 -17.27 3.36 24.28
CA ALA A 83 -18.00 4.63 24.23
C ALA A 83 -18.48 5.04 22.83
N ALA A 84 -18.05 4.34 21.77
CA ALA A 84 -18.35 4.66 20.39
C ALA A 84 -18.56 3.38 19.55
N ASP A 85 -19.22 3.54 18.41
CA ASP A 85 -19.27 2.50 17.37
C ASP A 85 -17.88 2.37 16.73
N VAL A 86 -17.49 1.14 16.38
CA VAL A 86 -16.30 0.89 15.56
C VAL A 86 -16.54 -0.24 14.57
N LEU A 87 -16.21 0.01 13.32
CA LEU A 87 -16.19 -1.00 12.25
C LEU A 87 -14.80 -1.63 12.18
N VAL A 88 -14.77 -2.96 12.32
CA VAL A 88 -13.56 -3.77 12.30
C VAL A 88 -13.52 -4.61 11.03
N PRO A 89 -12.47 -4.50 10.19
CA PRO A 89 -12.44 -5.24 8.94
C PRO A 89 -12.27 -6.74 9.20
N LYS A 90 -13.00 -7.57 8.46
CA LYS A 90 -12.94 -9.03 8.53
C LYS A 90 -11.51 -9.55 8.46
N LYS A 91 -10.71 -8.96 7.57
CA LYS A 91 -9.30 -9.34 7.40
C LYS A 91 -8.50 -9.19 8.70
N LEU A 92 -8.70 -8.11 9.46
CA LEU A 92 -8.02 -7.93 10.75
C LEU A 92 -8.38 -9.05 11.72
N LEU A 93 -9.66 -9.45 11.74
CA LEU A 93 -10.12 -10.56 12.57
C LEU A 93 -9.58 -11.91 12.07
N ASP A 94 -9.55 -12.15 10.76
CA ASP A 94 -9.02 -13.37 10.15
C ASP A 94 -7.51 -13.53 10.41
N ASP A 95 -6.75 -12.43 10.39
CA ASP A 95 -5.30 -12.41 10.61
C ASP A 95 -4.90 -12.56 12.10
N LEU A 96 -5.85 -12.46 13.04
CA LEU A 96 -5.55 -12.70 14.46
C LEU A 96 -5.06 -14.15 14.69
N PRO A 97 -3.99 -14.35 15.48
CA PRO A 97 -3.51 -15.69 15.79
C PRO A 97 -4.51 -16.47 16.66
N THR A 98 -4.38 -17.79 16.68
CA THR A 98 -5.35 -18.71 17.29
C THR A 98 -5.54 -18.46 18.80
N ASP A 99 -4.51 -18.00 19.50
CA ASP A 99 -4.55 -17.65 20.93
C ASP A 99 -5.36 -16.37 21.22
N ARG A 100 -5.72 -15.60 20.19
CA ARG A 100 -6.57 -14.40 20.25
C ARG A 100 -7.99 -14.65 19.77
N LYS A 101 -8.37 -15.92 19.53
CA LYS A 101 -9.71 -16.33 19.09
C LYS A 101 -10.25 -17.47 19.97
N ILE A 102 -11.47 -17.34 20.44
CA ILE A 102 -12.17 -18.44 21.12
C ILE A 102 -13.54 -18.62 20.46
N GLN A 103 -13.72 -19.74 19.78
CA GLN A 103 -15.00 -20.12 19.17
C GLN A 103 -15.84 -20.95 20.14
N VAL A 104 -17.11 -20.60 20.24
CA VAL A 104 -18.11 -21.29 21.04
C VAL A 104 -19.23 -21.78 20.11
N PRO A 105 -19.45 -23.10 19.99
CA PRO A 105 -20.48 -23.63 19.12
C PRO A 105 -21.88 -23.26 19.64
N ALA A 106 -22.86 -23.24 18.74
CA ALA A 106 -24.25 -23.02 19.11
C ALA A 106 -24.77 -24.16 20.02
N SER A 107 -25.69 -23.82 20.91
CA SER A 107 -26.45 -24.77 21.72
C SER A 107 -27.96 -24.54 21.52
N PRO A 108 -28.84 -25.44 21.98
CA PRO A 108 -30.29 -25.25 21.85
C PRO A 108 -30.81 -23.94 22.47
N THR A 109 -30.06 -23.33 23.39
CA THR A 109 -30.46 -22.12 24.12
C THR A 109 -29.61 -20.89 23.77
N ARG A 110 -28.56 -21.03 22.96
CA ARG A 110 -27.60 -19.94 22.66
C ARG A 110 -27.07 -20.05 21.24
N LYS A 111 -26.95 -18.91 20.56
CA LYS A 111 -26.30 -18.84 19.24
C LYS A 111 -24.79 -19.08 19.39
N ALA A 112 -24.15 -19.47 18.29
CA ALA A 112 -22.70 -19.58 18.22
C ALA A 112 -22.04 -18.20 18.45
N ARG A 113 -20.87 -18.19 19.07
CA ARG A 113 -20.15 -16.98 19.42
C ARG A 113 -18.67 -17.12 19.10
N THR A 114 -18.05 -16.01 18.73
CA THR A 114 -16.60 -15.89 18.61
C THR A 114 -16.13 -14.77 19.51
N TRP A 115 -15.14 -15.06 20.34
CA TRP A 115 -14.44 -14.03 21.11
C TRP A 115 -13.15 -13.65 20.38
N TYR A 116 -12.95 -12.36 20.20
CA TYR A 116 -11.75 -11.78 19.61
C TYR A 116 -11.03 -10.94 20.65
N ARG A 117 -9.72 -11.16 20.83
CA ARG A 117 -8.88 -10.29 21.66
C ARG A 117 -8.34 -9.15 20.80
N LEU A 118 -8.87 -7.96 21.03
CA LEU A 118 -8.49 -6.73 20.33
C LEU A 118 -7.74 -5.81 21.28
N GLU A 119 -6.72 -5.13 20.76
CA GLU A 119 -5.86 -4.23 21.52
C GLU A 119 -5.84 -2.86 20.83
N ASN A 120 -5.83 -1.79 21.63
CA ASN A 120 -5.78 -0.40 21.17
C ASN A 120 -6.83 -0.01 20.12
N LEU A 121 -8.04 -0.60 20.18
CA LEU A 121 -9.11 -0.34 19.20
C LEU A 121 -10.33 0.35 19.80
N LEU A 122 -10.86 -0.20 20.90
CA LEU A 122 -12.00 0.35 21.62
C LEU A 122 -11.52 1.27 22.74
N HIS A 123 -12.35 2.23 23.14
CA HIS A 123 -12.09 3.12 24.28
C HIS A 123 -13.32 3.26 25.16
N ASP A 124 -13.13 3.59 26.44
CA ASP A 124 -14.21 3.88 27.40
C ASP A 124 -14.68 5.33 27.34
N ALA A 125 -15.68 5.70 28.16
CA ALA A 125 -16.24 7.04 28.19
C ALA A 125 -15.25 8.15 28.61
N ASN A 126 -14.08 7.79 29.15
CA ASN A 126 -13.01 8.72 29.49
C ASN A 126 -11.90 8.73 28.44
N ASN A 127 -12.17 8.22 27.24
CA ASN A 127 -11.21 8.12 26.14
C ASN A 127 -9.99 7.25 26.46
N LYS A 128 -10.08 6.35 27.44
CA LYS A 128 -9.03 5.39 27.74
C LYS A 128 -9.17 4.18 26.82
N LEU A 129 -8.10 3.89 26.07
CA LEU A 129 -8.04 2.68 25.24
C LEU A 129 -8.21 1.41 26.10
N LEU A 130 -8.99 0.48 25.57
CA LEU A 130 -9.35 -0.78 26.20
C LEU A 130 -8.72 -1.93 25.44
N ASP A 131 -7.92 -2.71 26.16
CA ASP A 131 -7.37 -3.98 25.69
C ASP A 131 -8.19 -5.12 26.28
N GLY A 132 -8.76 -5.97 25.42
CA GLY A 132 -9.58 -7.06 25.91
C GLY A 132 -10.31 -7.87 24.86
N TRP A 133 -11.16 -8.75 25.37
CA TRP A 133 -11.99 -9.65 24.58
C TRP A 133 -13.34 -9.02 24.29
N VAL A 134 -13.73 -9.06 23.03
CA VAL A 134 -15.06 -8.67 22.56
C VAL A 134 -15.78 -9.89 21.97
N CYS A 135 -17.10 -9.92 22.12
CA CYS A 135 -17.92 -11.04 21.66
C CYS A 135 -18.64 -10.69 20.35
N GLU A 136 -18.39 -11.48 19.32
CA GLU A 136 -19.28 -11.62 18.18
C GLU A 136 -20.30 -12.72 18.50
N GLU A 137 -21.58 -12.40 18.48
CA GLU A 137 -22.65 -13.40 18.53
C GLU A 137 -23.34 -13.50 17.17
N ILE A 138 -23.31 -14.69 16.57
CA ILE A 138 -23.77 -14.91 15.19
C ILE A 138 -25.25 -14.52 15.07
N GLY A 139 -25.57 -13.62 14.14
CA GLY A 139 -26.92 -13.10 13.94
C GLY A 139 -27.43 -12.20 15.07
N VAL A 140 -26.53 -11.64 15.88
CA VAL A 140 -26.80 -10.56 16.83
C VAL A 140 -25.83 -9.41 16.59
N THR A 141 -24.52 -9.70 16.56
CA THR A 141 -23.51 -8.71 16.21
C THR A 141 -23.52 -8.47 14.69
N PRO A 142 -23.76 -7.23 14.22
CA PRO A 142 -23.96 -6.98 12.81
C PRO A 142 -22.65 -7.04 12.03
N TRP A 143 -22.69 -7.72 10.89
CA TRP A 143 -21.71 -7.58 9.83
C TRP A 143 -22.29 -6.69 8.75
N VAL A 144 -21.55 -5.67 8.34
CA VAL A 144 -21.93 -4.71 7.29
C VAL A 144 -20.97 -4.83 6.11
N SER A 145 -21.47 -4.45 4.94
CA SER A 145 -20.74 -4.25 3.71
C SER A 145 -20.21 -2.81 3.63
N PRO A 146 -19.11 -2.55 2.92
CA PRO A 146 -18.73 -1.18 2.55
C PRO A 146 -19.87 -0.39 1.89
N TRP A 147 -20.76 -1.07 1.17
CA TRP A 147 -21.91 -0.46 0.48
C TRP A 147 -23.05 -0.03 1.39
N ASP A 148 -23.05 -0.42 2.67
CA ASP A 148 -24.02 0.10 3.65
C ASP A 148 -23.76 1.58 4.00
N TRP A 149 -22.56 2.11 3.68
CA TRP A 149 -22.13 3.45 4.09
C TRP A 149 -22.36 3.67 5.60
N GLU A 150 -22.11 2.63 6.39
CA GLU A 150 -22.35 2.62 7.83
C GLU A 150 -21.49 3.69 8.52
N GLY A 151 -22.14 4.56 9.30
CA GLY A 151 -21.48 5.68 10.00
C GLY A 151 -21.24 6.93 9.15
N TYR A 152 -21.52 6.91 7.83
CA TYR A 152 -21.39 8.09 6.99
C TYR A 152 -22.59 9.03 7.10
N ASP A 153 -22.30 10.30 7.33
CA ASP A 153 -23.27 11.38 7.47
C ASP A 153 -22.95 12.51 6.47
N VAL A 154 -23.99 12.96 5.74
CA VAL A 154 -23.91 14.15 4.91
C VAL A 154 -24.21 15.39 5.75
N ILE A 155 -23.31 16.37 5.70
CA ILE A 155 -23.37 17.60 6.47
C ILE A 155 -23.34 18.77 5.50
N ILE A 156 -24.43 19.53 5.44
CA ILE A 156 -24.51 20.77 4.66
C ILE A 156 -23.81 21.88 5.44
N ASP A 157 -22.58 22.21 5.05
CA ASP A 157 -21.78 23.22 5.73
C ASP A 157 -21.88 24.58 5.02
N TYR A 158 -22.60 25.50 5.66
CA TYR A 158 -22.78 26.88 5.19
C TYR A 158 -21.74 27.86 5.76
N SER A 159 -20.73 27.39 6.49
CA SER A 159 -19.63 28.25 6.94
C SER A 159 -18.87 28.84 5.75
N ARG A 160 -18.33 30.05 5.92
CA ARG A 160 -17.61 30.82 4.90
C ARG A 160 -16.21 31.16 5.46
N PRO A 161 -15.21 31.44 4.61
CA PRO A 161 -13.86 31.81 5.07
C PRO A 161 -13.84 32.87 6.17
N LYS A 162 -14.73 33.87 6.10
CA LYS A 162 -14.84 34.91 7.15
C LYS A 162 -15.30 34.38 8.52
N HIS A 163 -16.17 33.37 8.55
CA HIS A 163 -16.63 32.77 9.79
C HIS A 163 -15.51 31.93 10.41
N LEU A 164 -14.81 31.15 9.57
CA LEU A 164 -13.65 30.33 9.95
C LEU A 164 -12.51 31.20 10.49
N LEU A 165 -12.14 32.28 9.79
CA LEU A 165 -11.09 33.20 10.23
C LEU A 165 -11.47 33.93 11.51
N ALA A 166 -12.72 34.40 11.63
CA ALA A 166 -13.19 35.03 12.86
C ALA A 166 -13.11 34.08 14.05
N SER A 167 -13.54 32.82 13.88
CA SER A 167 -13.42 31.80 14.92
C SER A 167 -11.96 31.52 15.30
N PHE A 168 -11.07 31.36 14.31
CA PHE A 168 -9.64 31.19 14.54
C PHE A 168 -9.05 32.36 15.33
N LEU A 169 -9.31 33.60 14.90
CA LEU A 169 -8.83 34.81 15.58
C LEU A 169 -9.37 34.90 17.03
N SER A 170 -10.63 34.53 17.24
CA SER A 170 -11.23 34.49 18.58
C SER A 170 -10.60 33.43 19.49
N ALA A 171 -10.08 32.33 18.94
CA ALA A 171 -9.42 31.25 19.68
C ALA A 171 -7.92 31.52 19.96
N THR A 172 -7.26 32.39 19.19
CA THR A 172 -5.83 32.71 19.37
C THR A 172 -5.56 33.80 20.41
N ASP A 173 -4.39 33.75 21.05
CA ASP A 173 -3.94 34.72 22.07
C ASP A 173 -3.43 36.06 21.50
N GLY A 174 -3.45 36.23 20.18
CA GLY A 174 -2.88 37.40 19.48
C GLY A 174 -3.84 38.57 19.26
N VAL A 175 -5.09 38.50 19.74
CA VAL A 175 -6.15 39.46 19.45
C VAL A 175 -6.62 40.14 20.74
N SER A 176 -6.78 41.47 20.73
CA SER A 176 -7.26 42.22 21.90
C SER A 176 -8.70 41.81 22.28
N ASP A 177 -9.07 41.92 23.56
CA ASP A 177 -10.43 41.55 24.00
C ASP A 177 -11.53 42.35 23.28
N ALA A 178 -11.25 43.61 22.93
CA ALA A 178 -12.17 44.43 22.14
C ALA A 178 -12.36 43.89 20.71
N GLN A 179 -11.29 43.40 20.06
CA GLN A 179 -11.39 42.76 18.76
C GLN A 179 -12.08 41.39 18.84
N ARG A 180 -11.80 40.60 19.89
CA ARG A 180 -12.50 39.33 20.14
C ARG A 180 -14.00 39.53 20.30
N GLU A 181 -14.43 40.56 21.05
CA GLU A 181 -15.84 40.92 21.20
C GLU A 181 -16.47 41.31 19.85
N ARG A 182 -15.75 42.09 19.04
CA ARG A 182 -16.21 42.50 17.71
C ARG A 182 -16.41 41.30 16.77
N TYR A 183 -15.51 40.31 16.81
CA TYR A 183 -15.56 39.16 15.90
C TYR A 183 -16.44 38.01 16.39
N ARG A 184 -16.78 37.96 17.69
CA ARG A 184 -17.64 36.92 18.29
C ARG A 184 -18.91 36.60 17.48
N PRO A 185 -19.76 37.55 17.08
CA PRO A 185 -20.99 37.22 16.34
C PRO A 185 -20.72 36.61 14.95
N ILE A 186 -19.54 36.86 14.37
CA ILE A 186 -19.10 36.27 13.09
C ILE A 186 -18.56 34.86 13.33
N ALA A 187 -17.75 34.67 14.37
CA ALA A 187 -17.19 33.40 14.79
C ALA A 187 -18.27 32.38 15.17
N GLU A 188 -19.31 32.81 15.90
CA GLU A 188 -20.40 31.93 16.35
C GLU A 188 -21.14 31.22 15.22
N LYS A 189 -21.17 31.80 14.00
CA LYS A 189 -21.78 31.16 12.83
C LYS A 189 -21.03 29.89 12.39
N ASP A 190 -19.73 29.85 12.63
CA ASP A 190 -18.89 28.69 12.38
C ASP A 190 -18.87 27.78 13.61
N ASP A 191 -18.66 28.33 14.81
CA ASP A 191 -18.56 27.56 16.05
C ASP A 191 -19.81 26.75 16.37
N LYS A 192 -20.99 27.29 16.02
CA LYS A 192 -22.29 26.59 16.14
C LYS A 192 -22.76 26.05 14.78
N GLY A 193 -21.87 26.01 13.79
CA GLY A 193 -22.15 25.51 12.45
C GLY A 193 -22.16 23.98 12.40
N PRO A 194 -22.81 23.36 11.39
CA PRO A 194 -23.08 21.92 11.37
C PRO A 194 -21.81 21.07 11.42
N MET A 195 -20.76 21.48 10.69
CA MET A 195 -19.47 20.78 10.69
C MET A 195 -18.83 20.77 12.08
N LYS A 196 -18.71 21.93 12.73
CA LYS A 196 -18.10 22.03 14.06
C LYS A 196 -18.96 21.35 15.12
N SER A 197 -20.28 21.47 15.07
CA SER A 197 -21.18 20.74 15.97
C SER A 197 -20.95 19.24 15.89
N ARG A 198 -20.80 18.67 14.69
CA ARG A 198 -20.48 17.25 14.52
C ARG A 198 -19.10 16.89 15.07
N LEU A 199 -18.10 17.74 14.85
CA LEU A 199 -16.76 17.53 15.42
C LEU A 199 -16.78 17.58 16.96
N TYR A 200 -17.53 18.50 17.55
CA TYR A 200 -17.69 18.58 19.01
C TYR A 200 -18.36 17.32 19.59
N GLU A 201 -19.36 16.76 18.91
CA GLU A 201 -19.97 15.48 19.33
C GLU A 201 -18.97 14.31 19.39
N ILE A 202 -17.93 14.35 18.55
CA ILE A 202 -16.90 13.31 18.49
C ILE A 202 -15.73 13.61 19.46
N ILE A 203 -15.33 14.88 19.58
CA ILE A 203 -14.05 15.29 20.18
C ILE A 203 -14.20 15.85 21.60
N ASP A 204 -15.30 16.56 21.90
CA ASP A 204 -15.40 17.43 23.08
C ASP A 204 -15.39 16.64 24.40
N ARG A 205 -14.20 16.56 25.00
CA ARG A 205 -13.82 15.72 26.14
C ARG A 205 -14.35 16.25 27.48
N ASP A 206 -14.48 17.56 27.62
CA ASP A 206 -14.77 18.24 28.90
C ASP A 206 -15.99 19.18 28.82
N ARG A 207 -16.61 19.29 27.64
CA ARG A 207 -17.77 20.16 27.37
C ARG A 207 -17.44 21.64 27.58
N GLU A 208 -16.19 22.03 27.44
CA GLU A 208 -15.78 23.43 27.54
C GLU A 208 -16.16 24.23 26.29
N GLY A 209 -16.60 23.54 25.22
CA GLY A 209 -17.09 24.16 24.00
C GLY A 209 -15.99 24.82 23.16
N LYS A 210 -14.74 24.41 23.37
CA LYS A 210 -13.57 24.82 22.57
C LYS A 210 -12.96 23.58 21.93
N MET A 211 -12.56 23.69 20.67
CA MET A 211 -11.85 22.62 19.96
C MET A 211 -10.44 23.10 19.68
N THR A 212 -9.50 22.59 20.46
CA THR A 212 -8.07 22.86 20.32
C THR A 212 -7.41 21.85 19.38
N ALA A 213 -6.24 22.22 18.82
CA ALA A 213 -5.45 21.29 18.02
C ALA A 213 -5.03 20.03 18.82
N THR A 214 -4.77 20.19 20.12
CA THR A 214 -4.42 19.10 21.03
C THR A 214 -5.57 18.10 21.20
N GLU A 215 -6.81 18.58 21.33
CA GLU A 215 -7.98 17.70 21.46
C GLU A 215 -8.29 16.97 20.16
N LEU A 216 -8.19 17.67 19.02
CA LEU A 216 -8.32 17.04 17.71
C LEU A 216 -7.26 15.95 17.53
N GLN A 217 -6.00 16.23 17.89
CA GLN A 217 -4.92 15.23 17.81
C GLN A 217 -5.20 14.02 18.72
N ALA A 218 -5.61 14.25 19.97
CA ALA A 218 -5.96 13.17 20.90
C ALA A 218 -7.17 12.34 20.41
N ALA A 219 -8.16 12.97 19.77
CA ALA A 219 -9.28 12.24 19.17
C ALA A 219 -8.83 11.40 17.96
N LEU A 220 -7.92 11.90 17.13
CA LEU A 220 -7.38 11.15 16.00
C LEU A 220 -6.51 9.94 16.42
N GLU A 221 -5.99 9.93 17.66
CA GLU A 221 -5.31 8.76 18.24
C GLU A 221 -6.28 7.63 18.64
N LEU A 222 -7.58 7.93 18.79
CA LEU A 222 -8.61 6.95 19.11
C LEU A 222 -9.24 6.40 17.81
N PRO A 223 -9.11 5.10 17.51
CA PRO A 223 -9.53 4.56 16.21
C PRO A 223 -11.00 4.81 15.87
N ALA A 224 -11.91 4.71 16.85
CA ALA A 224 -13.34 4.95 16.64
C ALA A 224 -13.65 6.42 16.32
N HIS A 225 -12.97 7.38 16.97
CA HIS A 225 -13.15 8.82 16.67
C HIS A 225 -12.52 9.17 15.32
N ALA A 226 -11.31 8.69 15.04
CA ALA A 226 -10.68 8.86 13.73
C ALA A 226 -11.55 8.29 12.60
N GLN A 227 -12.15 7.11 12.81
CA GLN A 227 -13.08 6.52 11.87
C GLN A 227 -14.32 7.41 11.68
N SER A 228 -14.97 7.86 12.76
CA SER A 228 -16.15 8.72 12.68
C SER A 228 -15.86 10.07 11.99
N ILE A 229 -14.71 10.70 12.26
CA ILE A 229 -14.28 11.93 11.57
C ILE A 229 -14.10 11.66 10.07
N SER A 230 -13.50 10.53 9.71
CA SER A 230 -13.26 10.16 8.30
C SER A 230 -14.55 9.81 7.53
N GLN A 231 -15.65 9.59 8.24
CA GLN A 231 -16.96 9.26 7.67
C GLN A 231 -17.86 10.50 7.48
N MET A 232 -17.39 11.68 7.86
CA MET A 232 -18.12 12.93 7.58
C MET A 232 -18.01 13.28 6.10
N ILE A 233 -19.15 13.51 5.44
CA ILE A 233 -19.24 14.01 4.06
C ILE A 233 -19.73 15.45 4.12
N LEU A 234 -18.91 16.40 3.68
CA LEU A 234 -19.25 17.82 3.76
C LEU A 234 -19.77 18.31 2.41
N TYR A 235 -21.02 18.76 2.33
CA TYR A 235 -21.50 19.50 1.17
C TYR A 235 -21.17 20.99 1.35
N LYS A 236 -20.18 21.47 0.58
CA LYS A 236 -19.61 22.82 0.74
C LYS A 236 -19.10 23.36 -0.60
N GLU A 237 -19.14 24.68 -0.74
CA GLU A 237 -18.47 25.40 -1.83
C GLU A 237 -16.97 25.08 -1.86
N SER A 238 -16.49 24.67 -3.03
CA SER A 238 -15.08 24.35 -3.28
C SER A 238 -14.20 25.60 -3.24
N GLU A 239 -13.01 25.50 -2.65
CA GLU A 239 -12.03 26.60 -2.65
C GLU A 239 -11.55 26.97 -4.05
N TRP A 240 -11.62 26.03 -5.00
CA TRP A 240 -11.28 26.24 -6.41
C TRP A 240 -12.34 27.06 -7.16
N PHE A 241 -13.51 27.30 -6.56
CA PHE A 241 -14.57 28.16 -7.10
C PHE A 241 -14.44 29.60 -6.60
N HIS A 242 -13.52 30.36 -7.21
CA HIS A 242 -13.26 31.72 -6.80
C HIS A 242 -14.44 32.68 -7.02
N GLN A 243 -14.78 33.39 -5.93
CA GLN A 243 -15.73 34.50 -5.90
C GLN A 243 -15.11 35.68 -5.15
N PRO A 244 -14.87 36.84 -5.81
CA PRO A 244 -14.23 38.00 -5.18
C PRO A 244 -14.89 38.40 -3.85
N LYS A 245 -16.22 38.49 -3.82
CA LYS A 245 -17.02 38.84 -2.63
C LYS A 245 -16.77 37.95 -1.40
N VAL A 246 -16.36 36.69 -1.60
CA VAL A 246 -16.10 35.76 -0.49
C VAL A 246 -14.79 36.11 0.20
N TRP A 247 -13.77 36.46 -0.58
CA TRP A 247 -12.45 36.85 -0.09
C TRP A 247 -12.42 38.31 0.36
N ASP A 248 -13.11 39.22 -0.33
CA ASP A 248 -13.27 40.62 0.09
C ASP A 248 -13.92 40.74 1.48
N ALA A 249 -14.74 39.77 1.88
CA ALA A 249 -15.33 39.73 3.20
C ALA A 249 -14.30 39.52 4.35
N LEU A 250 -13.05 39.18 4.03
CA LEU A 250 -11.95 39.07 5.00
C LEU A 250 -11.24 40.40 5.25
N ASP A 251 -11.47 41.42 4.43
CA ASP A 251 -10.72 42.69 4.49
C ASP A 251 -10.80 43.34 5.88
N GLU A 252 -11.99 43.38 6.46
CA GLU A 252 -12.22 43.91 7.81
C GLU A 252 -11.47 43.11 8.90
N LEU A 253 -11.46 41.78 8.78
CA LEU A 253 -10.80 40.89 9.75
C LEU A 253 -9.28 41.00 9.68
N LEU A 254 -8.74 41.28 8.48
CA LEU A 254 -7.31 41.43 8.22
C LEU A 254 -6.83 42.89 8.32
N GLY A 255 -7.70 43.84 8.69
CA GLY A 255 -7.36 45.27 8.80
C GLY A 255 -7.07 45.96 7.46
N HIS A 256 -7.44 45.33 6.35
CA HIS A 256 -7.31 45.89 5.02
C HIS A 256 -8.40 46.94 4.76
N SER A 257 -7.99 48.13 4.33
CA SER A 257 -8.92 49.17 3.86
C SER A 257 -8.25 50.02 2.79
N GLY A 258 -9.02 50.86 2.08
CA GLY A 258 -8.45 51.83 1.14
C GLY A 258 -7.47 52.81 1.81
N SER A 259 -7.66 53.11 3.10
CA SER A 259 -6.76 53.95 3.91
C SER A 259 -5.58 53.19 4.54
N THR A 260 -5.69 51.87 4.69
CA THR A 260 -4.64 50.98 5.26
C THR A 260 -4.47 49.75 4.37
N PRO A 261 -3.86 49.89 3.19
CA PRO A 261 -3.74 48.79 2.25
C PRO A 261 -2.74 47.73 2.75
N HIS A 262 -3.23 46.52 2.96
CA HIS A 262 -2.40 45.35 3.24
C HIS A 262 -1.93 44.70 1.92
N LEU A 263 -0.74 45.08 1.42
CA LEU A 263 -0.23 44.66 0.10
C LEU A 263 -0.09 43.15 -0.06
N ASN A 264 0.40 42.46 0.98
CA ASN A 264 0.52 40.99 0.95
C ASN A 264 -0.85 40.31 0.80
N TRP A 265 -1.91 40.91 1.35
CA TRP A 265 -3.26 40.35 1.26
C TRP A 265 -3.85 40.56 -0.15
N LEU A 266 -3.57 41.71 -0.79
CA LEU A 266 -3.93 41.93 -2.19
C LEU A 266 -3.24 40.94 -3.13
N ALA A 267 -1.93 40.70 -2.91
CA ALA A 267 -1.18 39.70 -3.67
C ALA A 267 -1.77 38.29 -3.47
N GLU A 268 -2.18 37.97 -2.25
CA GLU A 268 -2.79 36.69 -1.93
C GLU A 268 -4.17 36.51 -2.59
N LYS A 269 -5.02 37.53 -2.61
CA LYS A 269 -6.29 37.50 -3.39
C LYS A 269 -6.04 37.23 -4.87
N GLN A 270 -5.01 37.85 -5.45
CA GLN A 270 -4.62 37.62 -6.84
C GLN A 270 -4.17 36.17 -7.05
N ARG A 271 -3.34 35.63 -6.15
CA ARG A 271 -2.88 34.24 -6.20
C ARG A 271 -4.04 33.26 -6.13
N ILE A 272 -5.00 33.48 -5.23
CA ILE A 272 -6.22 32.65 -5.11
C ILE A 272 -7.02 32.68 -6.41
N ALA A 273 -7.19 33.86 -7.02
CA ALA A 273 -7.91 34.01 -8.28
C ALA A 273 -7.22 33.27 -9.44
N GLU A 274 -5.89 33.27 -9.49
CA GLU A 274 -5.09 32.55 -10.51
C GLU A 274 -5.11 31.03 -10.32
N MET A 275 -5.22 30.55 -9.07
CA MET A 275 -5.34 29.13 -8.77
C MET A 275 -6.74 28.56 -9.03
N ALA A 276 -7.75 29.41 -9.19
CA ALA A 276 -9.12 28.98 -9.38
C ALA A 276 -9.39 28.52 -10.81
N TRP A 277 -9.72 27.25 -10.97
CA TRP A 277 -9.96 26.61 -12.27
C TRP A 277 -11.39 26.07 -12.43
N TRP A 278 -12.23 26.15 -11.37
CA TRP A 278 -13.53 25.45 -11.33
C TRP A 278 -14.44 25.85 -12.49
N LYS A 279 -14.55 27.15 -12.76
CA LYS A 279 -15.41 27.70 -13.83
C LYS A 279 -15.00 27.24 -15.23
N ASP A 280 -13.74 26.88 -15.43
CA ASP A 280 -13.22 26.48 -16.73
C ASP A 280 -13.52 25.02 -17.07
N VAL A 281 -13.80 24.19 -16.05
CA VAL A 281 -13.91 22.73 -16.22
C VAL A 281 -15.22 22.13 -15.72
N ALA A 282 -15.92 22.74 -14.76
CA ALA A 282 -16.96 22.07 -13.99
C ALA A 282 -18.03 21.40 -14.88
N GLU A 283 -18.69 22.17 -15.76
CA GLU A 283 -19.74 21.63 -16.65
C GLU A 283 -19.21 20.57 -17.62
N LYS A 284 -17.94 20.68 -18.05
CA LYS A 284 -17.31 19.73 -18.99
C LYS A 284 -17.11 18.35 -18.37
N VAL A 285 -17.03 18.27 -17.04
CA VAL A 285 -16.77 17.05 -16.30
C VAL A 285 -17.95 16.65 -15.39
N GLY A 286 -19.12 17.26 -15.59
CA GLY A 286 -20.34 16.94 -14.83
C GLY A 286 -20.34 17.45 -13.38
N LEU A 287 -19.50 18.43 -13.06
CA LEU A 287 -19.52 19.11 -11.76
C LEU A 287 -20.46 20.32 -11.78
N PRO A 288 -21.02 20.70 -10.62
CA PRO A 288 -21.95 21.82 -10.52
C PRO A 288 -21.28 23.15 -10.82
N SER A 289 -21.89 23.95 -11.71
CA SER A 289 -21.38 25.27 -12.11
C SER A 289 -21.42 26.30 -10.98
N TRP A 290 -22.19 26.04 -9.91
CA TRP A 290 -22.28 26.87 -8.71
C TRP A 290 -21.23 26.55 -7.63
N GLY A 291 -20.38 25.54 -7.84
CA GLY A 291 -19.18 25.32 -7.02
C GLY A 291 -19.36 24.52 -5.73
N SER A 292 -20.59 24.22 -5.29
CA SER A 292 -20.83 23.40 -4.10
C SER A 292 -20.81 21.92 -4.43
N VAL A 293 -20.01 21.15 -3.70
CA VAL A 293 -19.79 19.72 -3.92
C VAL A 293 -19.68 18.97 -2.60
N TYR A 294 -19.80 17.65 -2.65
CA TYR A 294 -19.62 16.78 -1.50
C TYR A 294 -18.13 16.43 -1.37
N HIS A 295 -17.51 16.80 -0.25
CA HIS A 295 -16.12 16.51 0.08
C HIS A 295 -16.03 15.26 0.95
N PHE A 296 -15.09 14.39 0.63
CA PHE A 296 -14.86 13.12 1.30
C PHE A 296 -13.46 13.08 1.89
N HIS A 297 -13.30 12.38 3.02
CA HIS A 297 -11.98 12.06 3.53
C HIS A 297 -11.34 10.95 2.66
N PRO A 298 -10.26 11.24 1.88
CA PRO A 298 -9.74 10.29 0.89
C PRO A 298 -9.25 8.98 1.50
N ILE A 299 -8.55 9.07 2.64
CA ILE A 299 -8.00 7.88 3.32
C ILE A 299 -9.09 7.03 3.97
N GLY A 300 -10.10 7.63 4.61
CA GLY A 300 -11.23 6.92 5.19
C GLY A 300 -12.03 6.16 4.13
N LEU A 301 -12.34 6.84 3.02
CA LEU A 301 -13.03 6.21 1.89
C LEU A 301 -12.23 5.03 1.32
N MET A 302 -10.94 5.21 1.06
CA MET A 302 -10.08 4.10 0.60
C MET A 302 -10.01 2.97 1.63
N GLY A 303 -9.95 3.28 2.93
CA GLY A 303 -9.89 2.31 4.01
C GLY A 303 -11.10 1.37 4.03
N ILE A 304 -12.30 1.89 3.76
CA ILE A 304 -13.55 1.11 3.75
C ILE A 304 -13.72 0.31 2.45
N PHE A 305 -13.44 0.92 1.29
CA PHE A 305 -13.77 0.31 -0.01
C PHE A 305 -12.65 -0.51 -0.64
N CYS A 306 -11.38 -0.21 -0.37
CA CYS A 306 -10.28 -0.88 -1.08
C CYS A 306 -9.73 -2.12 -0.39
N GLY A 307 -10.17 -2.42 0.83
CA GLY A 307 -9.63 -3.49 1.66
C GLY A 307 -8.12 -3.36 1.91
N ASN A 308 -7.59 -4.14 2.86
CA ASN A 308 -6.14 -4.26 3.05
C ASN A 308 -5.56 -5.13 1.91
N ARG A 309 -5.45 -4.56 0.70
CA ARG A 309 -4.64 -5.14 -0.37
C ARG A 309 -3.20 -5.21 0.13
N PHE A 310 -2.64 -6.42 0.08
CA PHE A 310 -1.26 -6.66 0.47
C PHE A 310 -0.33 -5.74 -0.34
N LYS A 311 0.67 -5.18 0.34
CA LYS A 311 1.74 -4.40 -0.31
C LYS A 311 3.09 -4.92 0.14
N PHE A 312 3.99 -5.07 -0.81
CA PHE A 312 5.41 -5.29 -0.53
C PHE A 312 5.99 -4.03 0.09
N SER A 313 6.32 -4.07 1.38
CA SER A 313 7.10 -3.00 2.03
C SER A 313 8.57 -3.39 2.08
N LEU A 314 9.47 -2.42 2.30
CA LEU A 314 10.88 -2.74 2.55
C LEU A 314 11.05 -3.74 3.71
N LYS A 315 10.22 -3.62 4.76
CA LYS A 315 10.21 -4.56 5.88
C LYS A 315 9.90 -5.99 5.41
N VAL A 316 8.86 -6.15 4.60
CA VAL A 316 8.49 -7.44 3.99
C VAL A 316 9.61 -7.98 3.12
N MET A 317 10.20 -7.15 2.24
CA MET A 317 11.30 -7.58 1.37
C MET A 317 12.54 -8.00 2.15
N ARG A 318 12.86 -7.31 3.25
CA ARG A 318 13.98 -7.67 4.15
C ARG A 318 13.74 -8.98 4.89
N SER A 319 12.49 -9.31 5.24
CA SER A 319 12.18 -10.64 5.79
C SER A 319 12.31 -11.77 4.76
N ILE A 320 12.16 -11.47 3.47
CA ILE A 320 12.46 -12.42 2.38
C ILE A 320 13.98 -12.57 2.20
N TYR A 321 14.76 -11.49 2.39
CA TYR A 321 16.22 -11.51 2.25
C TYR A 321 16.92 -11.05 3.54
N PRO A 322 16.88 -11.85 4.63
CA PRO A 322 17.35 -11.43 5.94
C PRO A 322 18.88 -11.26 6.02
N GLU A 323 19.62 -11.94 5.15
CA GLU A 323 21.10 -11.90 5.10
C GLU A 323 21.64 -10.83 4.14
N LEU A 324 20.77 -10.13 3.41
CA LEU A 324 21.19 -9.13 2.43
C LEU A 324 21.70 -7.87 3.13
N SER A 325 22.86 -7.37 2.69
CA SER A 325 23.50 -6.19 3.29
C SER A 325 22.69 -4.90 3.09
N GLU A 326 22.79 -3.98 4.06
CA GLU A 326 22.01 -2.73 4.05
C GLU A 326 22.24 -1.88 2.79
N GLY A 327 23.45 -1.92 2.23
CA GLY A 327 23.80 -1.22 0.98
C GLY A 327 22.97 -1.67 -0.23
N ARG A 328 22.30 -2.83 -0.16
CA ARG A 328 21.43 -3.37 -1.21
C ARG A 328 19.94 -3.16 -0.92
N TYR A 329 19.55 -2.51 0.18
CA TYR A 329 18.13 -2.25 0.48
C TYR A 329 17.43 -1.38 -0.57
N GLY A 330 18.18 -0.52 -1.27
CA GLY A 330 17.66 0.22 -2.42
C GLY A 330 17.15 -0.69 -3.55
N ASP A 331 17.75 -1.87 -3.74
CA ASP A 331 17.29 -2.84 -4.73
C ASP A 331 15.99 -3.52 -4.28
N LEU A 332 15.90 -3.89 -3.00
CA LEU A 332 14.66 -4.42 -2.42
C LEU A 332 13.50 -3.45 -2.55
N GLN A 333 13.74 -2.15 -2.34
CA GLN A 333 12.72 -1.12 -2.52
C GLN A 333 12.27 -1.02 -3.98
N LYS A 334 13.20 -1.00 -4.94
CA LYS A 334 12.85 -1.00 -6.38
C LYS A 334 12.03 -2.23 -6.79
N ILE A 335 12.36 -3.40 -6.23
CA ILE A 335 11.57 -4.63 -6.45
C ILE A 335 10.16 -4.46 -5.89
N ALA A 336 10.04 -3.99 -4.64
CA ALA A 336 8.74 -3.76 -4.00
C ALA A 336 7.87 -2.77 -4.79
N ASP A 337 8.46 -1.67 -5.26
CA ASP A 337 7.74 -0.63 -6.00
C ASP A 337 7.19 -1.18 -7.33
N GLU A 338 8.00 -1.90 -8.11
CA GLU A 338 7.57 -2.51 -9.37
C GLU A 338 6.50 -3.59 -9.16
N LEU A 339 6.63 -4.40 -8.11
CA LEU A 339 5.63 -5.40 -7.75
C LEU A 339 4.31 -4.76 -7.31
N ASN A 340 4.34 -3.73 -6.45
CA ASN A 340 3.15 -3.06 -5.96
C ASN A 340 2.41 -2.31 -7.07
N ALA A 341 3.14 -1.71 -8.01
CA ALA A 341 2.54 -1.02 -9.15
C ALA A 341 1.74 -1.97 -10.06
N ASN A 342 2.07 -3.28 -10.06
CA ASN A 342 1.56 -4.25 -11.02
C ASN A 342 1.04 -5.54 -10.36
N ILE A 343 0.73 -5.54 -9.06
CA ILE A 343 0.49 -6.79 -8.29
C ILE A 343 -0.67 -7.62 -8.84
N ASP A 344 -1.76 -6.96 -9.24
CA ASP A 344 -2.95 -7.59 -9.80
C ASP A 344 -2.66 -8.12 -11.22
N PHE A 345 -1.91 -7.36 -12.02
CA PHE A 345 -1.50 -7.76 -13.37
C PHE A 345 -0.53 -8.96 -13.35
N PHE A 346 0.40 -8.98 -12.41
CA PHE A 346 1.34 -10.07 -12.19
C PHE A 346 0.71 -11.31 -11.56
N LYS A 347 -0.57 -11.26 -11.17
CA LYS A 347 -1.27 -12.35 -10.47
C LYS A 347 -0.52 -12.73 -9.19
N LEU A 348 -0.20 -11.73 -8.37
CA LEU A 348 0.43 -11.87 -7.05
C LEU A 348 -0.49 -11.37 -5.92
N ASP A 349 -1.79 -11.43 -6.18
CA ASP A 349 -2.92 -10.99 -5.37
C ASP A 349 -3.19 -11.91 -4.18
N THR A 350 -2.84 -13.20 -4.25
CA THR A 350 -3.02 -14.16 -3.15
C THR A 350 -1.71 -14.48 -2.41
N PRO A 351 -1.77 -14.80 -1.10
CA PRO A 351 -0.59 -15.21 -0.34
C PRO A 351 0.13 -16.43 -0.92
N LEU A 352 -0.63 -17.41 -1.43
CA LEU A 352 -0.07 -18.63 -2.05
C LEU A 352 0.76 -18.30 -3.30
N ARG A 353 0.25 -17.42 -4.17
CA ARG A 353 0.96 -17.00 -5.39
C ARG A 353 2.24 -16.26 -5.04
N ARG A 354 2.19 -15.31 -4.09
CA ARG A 354 3.38 -14.56 -3.62
C ARG A 354 4.44 -15.47 -3.04
N THR A 355 4.04 -16.39 -2.17
CA THR A 355 4.96 -17.33 -1.50
C THR A 355 5.62 -18.26 -2.52
N ASN A 356 4.86 -18.85 -3.44
CA ASN A 356 5.43 -19.68 -4.50
C ASN A 356 6.35 -18.89 -5.43
N PHE A 357 5.98 -17.66 -5.81
CA PHE A 357 6.80 -16.81 -6.66
C PHE A 357 8.17 -16.51 -6.02
N PHE A 358 8.20 -16.10 -4.76
CA PHE A 358 9.44 -15.76 -4.05
C PHE A 358 10.27 -16.98 -3.65
N ALA A 359 9.66 -18.12 -3.34
CA ALA A 359 10.41 -19.34 -3.05
C ALA A 359 11.28 -19.77 -4.24
N GLN A 360 10.76 -19.62 -5.47
CA GLN A 360 11.56 -19.89 -6.68
C GLN A 360 12.65 -18.83 -6.85
N ILE A 361 12.33 -17.54 -6.69
CA ILE A 361 13.30 -16.44 -6.86
C ILE A 361 14.46 -16.53 -5.85
N GLN A 362 14.19 -16.82 -4.58
CA GLN A 362 15.25 -16.97 -3.57
C GLN A 362 16.24 -18.06 -3.95
N GLN A 363 15.76 -19.18 -4.53
CA GLN A 363 16.64 -20.23 -5.02
C GLN A 363 17.49 -19.78 -6.22
N GLU A 364 16.93 -18.99 -7.14
CA GLU A 364 17.68 -18.50 -8.30
C GLU A 364 18.72 -17.45 -7.91
N THR A 365 18.35 -16.48 -7.08
CA THR A 365 19.21 -15.33 -6.77
C THR A 365 20.15 -15.58 -5.59
N GLY A 366 19.86 -16.61 -4.79
CA GLY A 366 20.48 -16.86 -3.49
C GLY A 366 20.24 -15.73 -2.49
N VAL A 367 20.88 -15.83 -1.31
CA VAL A 367 20.76 -14.86 -0.21
C VAL A 367 21.25 -13.45 -0.56
N ASN A 368 22.12 -13.34 -1.58
CA ASN A 368 22.73 -12.09 -2.01
C ASN A 368 21.93 -11.32 -3.07
N LEU A 369 20.75 -11.81 -3.46
CA LEU A 369 19.93 -11.23 -4.54
C LEU A 369 20.80 -10.99 -5.79
N SER A 370 21.49 -12.03 -6.25
CA SER A 370 22.30 -11.95 -7.47
C SER A 370 21.39 -12.01 -8.69
N VAL A 371 21.50 -11.00 -9.56
CA VAL A 371 20.74 -10.89 -10.82
C VAL A 371 21.64 -10.95 -12.05
N ASP A 372 22.94 -11.16 -11.86
CA ASP A 372 23.90 -11.48 -12.91
C ASP A 372 24.56 -12.81 -12.58
N GLU A 373 24.90 -13.55 -13.63
CA GLU A 373 25.59 -14.83 -13.53
C GLU A 373 27.12 -14.62 -13.50
N ASP A 374 27.81 -15.25 -12.54
CA ASP A 374 29.27 -15.23 -12.48
C ASP A 374 29.87 -16.39 -13.28
N PHE A 375 30.86 -16.09 -14.12
CA PHE A 375 31.57 -17.07 -14.94
C PHE A 375 32.96 -17.42 -14.41
N GLY A 376 33.23 -17.13 -13.14
CA GLY A 376 34.42 -17.62 -12.44
C GLY A 376 34.36 -19.11 -12.14
N TYR A 377 34.78 -19.95 -13.09
CA TYR A 377 34.84 -21.40 -12.92
C TYR A 377 36.27 -21.93 -12.81
N LYS A 378 36.45 -23.01 -12.03
CA LYS A 378 37.67 -23.80 -12.05
C LYS A 378 37.78 -24.52 -13.40
N ALA A 379 38.98 -24.63 -13.95
CA ALA A 379 39.23 -25.33 -15.21
C ALA A 379 38.58 -26.74 -15.27
N ASP A 380 38.76 -27.55 -14.20
CA ASP A 380 38.17 -28.90 -14.15
C ASP A 380 36.63 -28.87 -14.17
N ALA A 381 36.03 -27.92 -13.44
CA ALA A 381 34.57 -27.79 -13.38
C ALA A 381 33.97 -27.41 -14.74
N LEU A 382 34.69 -26.63 -15.56
CA LEU A 382 34.25 -26.31 -16.92
C LEU A 382 34.17 -27.58 -17.79
N ILE A 383 35.18 -28.45 -17.71
CA ILE A 383 35.25 -29.72 -18.46
C ILE A 383 34.10 -30.65 -18.04
N ASP A 384 33.76 -30.67 -16.75
CA ASP A 384 32.69 -31.50 -16.23
C ASP A 384 31.31 -31.01 -16.68
N LEU A 385 31.05 -29.70 -16.54
CA LEU A 385 29.72 -29.11 -16.71
C LEU A 385 29.34 -28.86 -18.17
N PHE A 386 30.29 -28.42 -19.00
CA PHE A 386 29.97 -27.90 -20.33
C PHE A 386 30.58 -28.75 -21.44
N ARG A 387 29.73 -29.22 -22.36
CA ARG A 387 30.13 -30.06 -23.50
C ARG A 387 31.27 -29.44 -24.32
N TYR A 388 31.24 -28.13 -24.53
CA TYR A 388 32.29 -27.41 -25.27
C TYR A 388 33.66 -27.56 -24.62
N PHE A 389 33.76 -27.28 -23.33
CA PHE A 389 35.02 -27.37 -22.57
C PHE A 389 35.48 -28.81 -22.38
N ARG A 390 34.55 -29.78 -22.33
CA ARG A 390 34.89 -31.21 -22.36
C ARG A 390 35.62 -31.61 -23.63
N ASN A 391 35.18 -31.07 -24.76
CA ASN A 391 35.80 -31.31 -26.08
C ASN A 391 37.03 -30.43 -26.32
N ASN A 392 37.20 -29.35 -25.56
CA ASN A 392 38.29 -28.38 -25.68
C ASN A 392 38.94 -28.10 -24.30
N PRO A 393 39.56 -29.12 -23.66
CA PRO A 393 40.08 -29.01 -22.30
C PRO A 393 41.20 -27.95 -22.16
N GLU A 394 41.96 -27.69 -23.22
CA GLU A 394 42.98 -26.64 -23.21
C GLU A 394 42.38 -25.23 -23.04
N GLU A 395 41.19 -24.98 -23.62
CA GLU A 395 40.49 -23.71 -23.41
C GLU A 395 39.95 -23.59 -21.98
N ALA A 396 39.50 -24.69 -21.39
CA ALA A 396 39.07 -24.72 -20.00
C ALA A 396 40.23 -24.33 -19.05
N ARG A 397 41.45 -24.85 -19.30
CA ARG A 397 42.66 -24.47 -18.54
C ARG A 397 43.11 -23.04 -18.81
N ARG A 398 42.94 -22.57 -20.04
CA ARG A 398 43.32 -21.21 -20.45
C ARG A 398 42.47 -20.15 -19.77
N TYR A 399 41.16 -20.35 -19.71
CA TYR A 399 40.22 -19.34 -19.22
C TYR A 399 39.83 -19.56 -17.75
N GLY A 400 39.69 -20.81 -17.31
CA GLY A 400 39.29 -21.14 -15.94
C GLY A 400 40.39 -20.87 -14.91
N TYR A 401 39.99 -20.64 -13.66
CA TYR A 401 40.95 -20.49 -12.57
C TYR A 401 41.52 -21.85 -12.13
N LYS A 402 42.75 -21.82 -11.60
CA LYS A 402 43.40 -22.92 -10.90
C LYS A 402 43.36 -22.72 -9.39
N VAL A 403 43.57 -21.49 -8.92
CA VAL A 403 43.48 -21.10 -7.51
C VAL A 403 42.26 -20.19 -7.31
N ARG A 404 41.36 -20.59 -6.38
CA ARG A 404 40.10 -19.87 -6.13
C ARG A 404 40.33 -18.46 -5.59
N THR A 405 41.23 -18.32 -4.62
CA THR A 405 41.57 -17.01 -4.02
C THR A 405 42.23 -16.14 -5.09
N GLY A 406 41.61 -15.00 -5.39
CA GLY A 406 42.03 -14.12 -6.48
C GLY A 406 41.68 -14.62 -7.90
N LYS A 407 40.96 -15.75 -8.03
CA LYS A 407 40.61 -16.40 -9.31
C LYS A 407 41.82 -16.45 -10.26
N ILE A 408 42.93 -17.02 -9.78
CA ILE A 408 44.20 -17.06 -10.52
C ILE A 408 44.22 -18.25 -11.49
N LYS A 409 44.49 -17.99 -12.76
CA LYS A 409 44.58 -18.97 -13.85
C LYS A 409 45.89 -19.76 -13.77
N GLU A 410 46.01 -20.80 -14.59
CA GLU A 410 47.21 -21.65 -14.62
C GLU A 410 48.50 -20.88 -14.95
N ASN A 411 48.40 -19.82 -15.76
CA ASN A 411 49.53 -18.96 -16.10
C ASN A 411 49.94 -17.95 -15.00
N GLY A 412 49.32 -18.02 -13.82
CA GLY A 412 49.63 -17.15 -12.68
C GLY A 412 48.96 -15.78 -12.70
N LEU A 413 48.17 -15.46 -13.73
CA LEU A 413 47.43 -14.20 -13.84
C LEU A 413 45.99 -14.33 -13.33
N PRO A 414 45.39 -13.27 -12.75
CA PRO A 414 43.97 -13.27 -12.43
C PRO A 414 43.09 -13.38 -13.68
N MET A 415 41.90 -13.96 -13.51
CA MET A 415 40.86 -13.94 -14.55
C MET A 415 40.48 -12.49 -14.92
N THR A 416 40.28 -12.28 -16.20
CA THR A 416 39.86 -11.00 -16.80
C THR A 416 38.44 -11.11 -17.35
N ARG A 417 37.85 -9.97 -17.71
CA ARG A 417 36.54 -9.92 -18.38
C ARG A 417 36.52 -10.77 -19.65
N SER A 418 37.60 -10.73 -20.44
CA SER A 418 37.72 -11.53 -21.66
C SER A 418 37.67 -13.04 -21.39
N ASP A 419 38.20 -13.49 -20.23
CA ASP A 419 38.11 -14.89 -19.82
C ASP A 419 36.66 -15.26 -19.46
N TYR A 420 35.93 -14.40 -18.73
CA TYR A 420 34.50 -14.62 -18.44
C TYR A 420 33.64 -14.65 -19.71
N GLU A 421 33.92 -13.75 -20.65
CA GLU A 421 33.26 -13.71 -21.97
C GLU A 421 33.50 -15.00 -22.75
N ALA A 422 34.75 -15.46 -22.80
CA ALA A 422 35.10 -16.73 -23.45
C ALA A 422 34.41 -17.93 -22.79
N ILE A 423 34.34 -17.96 -21.45
CA ILE A 423 33.65 -19.03 -20.71
C ILE A 423 32.16 -19.03 -21.04
N ALA A 424 31.48 -17.88 -20.99
CA ALA A 424 30.06 -17.80 -21.30
C ALA A 424 29.77 -18.17 -22.77
N ASN A 425 30.61 -17.73 -23.71
CA ASN A 425 30.49 -18.09 -25.12
C ASN A 425 30.69 -19.59 -25.35
N GLY A 426 31.66 -20.22 -24.66
CA GLY A 426 31.83 -21.67 -24.70
C GLY A 426 30.67 -22.43 -24.06
N ALA A 427 30.12 -21.93 -22.94
CA ALA A 427 29.02 -22.57 -22.22
C ALA A 427 27.69 -22.47 -22.99
N TYR A 428 27.38 -21.31 -23.57
CA TYR A 428 26.05 -21.00 -24.11
C TYR A 428 26.02 -20.68 -25.60
N GLY A 429 27.11 -20.23 -26.21
CA GLY A 429 27.10 -19.73 -27.59
C GLY A 429 26.68 -20.78 -28.62
N GLY A 430 27.07 -22.05 -28.42
CA GLY A 430 26.69 -23.17 -29.30
C GLY A 430 25.33 -23.82 -29.02
N ARG A 431 24.55 -23.31 -28.06
CA ARG A 431 23.26 -23.91 -27.65
C ARG A 431 22.12 -23.41 -28.54
N THR A 432 21.68 -24.24 -29.47
CA THR A 432 20.63 -23.89 -30.45
C THR A 432 19.26 -23.71 -29.81
N GLU A 433 18.97 -24.43 -28.72
CA GLU A 433 17.75 -24.27 -27.91
C GLU A 433 17.67 -22.92 -27.19
N LEU A 434 18.79 -22.24 -26.99
CA LEU A 434 18.85 -20.87 -26.48
C LEU A 434 18.72 -19.82 -27.60
N GLY A 435 18.65 -20.25 -28.86
CA GLY A 435 18.62 -19.38 -30.04
C GLY A 435 19.93 -18.65 -30.32
N ASN A 436 21.03 -19.02 -29.64
CA ASN A 436 22.33 -18.39 -29.82
C ASN A 436 22.95 -18.81 -31.17
N ARG A 437 23.66 -17.88 -31.83
CA ARG A 437 24.12 -18.04 -33.22
C ARG A 437 25.52 -18.66 -33.35
N GLY A 438 25.99 -19.34 -32.31
CA GLY A 438 27.32 -19.95 -32.27
C GLY A 438 28.26 -19.27 -31.29
N ILE A 439 29.42 -19.90 -31.06
CA ILE A 439 30.40 -19.47 -30.05
C ILE A 439 31.08 -18.15 -30.45
N SER A 440 31.37 -17.98 -31.74
CA SER A 440 32.02 -16.79 -32.28
C SER A 440 31.12 -15.56 -32.39
N SER A 441 29.80 -15.68 -32.16
CA SER A 441 28.88 -14.54 -32.23
C SER A 441 28.93 -13.65 -31.00
N GLY A 442 29.50 -14.14 -29.89
CA GLY A 442 29.45 -13.45 -28.59
C GLY A 442 28.12 -13.57 -27.87
N ASP A 443 27.14 -14.32 -28.43
CA ASP A 443 25.79 -14.41 -27.88
C ASP A 443 25.76 -15.10 -26.51
N GLY A 444 26.69 -16.02 -26.24
CA GLY A 444 26.73 -16.71 -24.95
C GLY A 444 27.01 -15.77 -23.79
N TRP A 445 27.90 -14.78 -23.98
CA TRP A 445 28.12 -13.70 -23.02
C TRP A 445 27.03 -12.63 -23.08
N LYS A 446 26.65 -12.20 -24.29
CA LYS A 446 25.68 -11.12 -24.48
C LYS A 446 24.34 -11.47 -23.82
N TYR A 447 23.86 -12.69 -24.02
CA TYR A 447 22.59 -13.21 -23.49
C TYR A 447 22.81 -14.22 -22.34
N ARG A 448 23.86 -14.03 -21.52
CA ARG A 448 24.05 -14.77 -20.24
C ARG A 448 22.88 -14.53 -19.28
N GLY A 449 22.76 -15.38 -18.25
CA GLY A 449 21.61 -15.35 -17.34
C GLY A 449 21.52 -14.06 -16.51
N ARG A 450 20.42 -13.32 -16.66
CA ARG A 450 20.14 -12.11 -15.86
C ARG A 450 18.74 -12.04 -15.28
N GLY A 451 18.57 -11.18 -14.29
CA GLY A 451 17.30 -10.91 -13.61
C GLY A 451 16.95 -11.96 -12.53
N LEU A 452 15.77 -11.83 -11.94
CA LEU A 452 15.36 -12.63 -10.76
C LEU A 452 15.14 -14.12 -11.04
N LYS A 453 15.09 -14.52 -12.32
CA LYS A 453 14.95 -15.93 -12.76
C LYS A 453 16.06 -16.37 -13.73
N HIS A 454 17.18 -15.64 -13.79
CA HIS A 454 18.30 -15.92 -14.69
C HIS A 454 17.85 -16.24 -16.14
N LEU A 455 17.20 -15.27 -16.78
CA LEU A 455 16.77 -15.38 -18.17
C LEU A 455 18.00 -15.44 -19.08
N THR A 456 18.15 -16.54 -19.82
CA THR A 456 19.37 -16.86 -20.61
C THR A 456 19.04 -17.19 -22.06
N GLY A 457 19.84 -16.70 -23.00
CA GLY A 457 19.78 -17.02 -24.43
C GLY A 457 18.98 -16.04 -25.28
N LEU A 458 19.45 -15.77 -26.50
CA LEU A 458 18.82 -14.82 -27.43
C LEU A 458 17.32 -15.08 -27.64
N HIS A 459 16.93 -16.36 -27.70
CA HIS A 459 15.53 -16.74 -27.84
C HIS A 459 14.66 -16.20 -26.70
N ASN A 460 15.08 -16.43 -25.45
CA ASN A 460 14.32 -16.03 -24.27
C ASN A 460 14.30 -14.50 -24.10
N TYR A 461 15.39 -13.81 -24.42
CA TYR A 461 15.43 -12.35 -24.45
C TYR A 461 14.45 -11.78 -25.48
N THR A 462 14.35 -12.42 -26.66
CA THR A 462 13.40 -12.03 -27.70
C THR A 462 11.95 -12.27 -27.27
N LEU A 463 11.66 -13.39 -26.58
CA LEU A 463 10.34 -13.66 -26.02
C LEU A 463 9.95 -12.63 -24.97
N PHE A 464 10.88 -12.28 -24.07
CA PHE A 464 10.65 -11.24 -23.07
C PHE A 464 10.40 -9.87 -23.71
N GLN A 465 11.18 -9.49 -24.73
CA GLN A 465 10.94 -8.24 -25.49
C GLN A 465 9.53 -8.19 -26.07
N ARG A 466 9.08 -9.28 -26.71
CA ARG A 466 7.74 -9.37 -27.29
C ARG A 466 6.64 -9.29 -26.23
N TRP A 467 6.83 -9.98 -25.10
CA TRP A 467 5.90 -9.94 -23.98
C TRP A 467 5.79 -8.51 -23.41
N HIS A 468 6.92 -7.86 -23.14
CA HIS A 468 6.96 -6.49 -22.63
C HIS A 468 6.30 -5.49 -23.60
N SER A 469 6.62 -5.61 -24.90
CA SER A 469 6.03 -4.77 -25.95
C SER A 469 4.51 -4.97 -26.08
N LYS A 470 4.02 -6.20 -25.93
CA LYS A 470 2.59 -6.54 -25.95
C LYS A 470 1.82 -5.86 -24.82
N PHE A 471 2.45 -5.69 -23.66
CA PHE A 471 1.85 -5.08 -22.47
C PHE A 471 2.34 -3.65 -22.20
N SER A 472 2.83 -2.95 -23.23
CA SER A 472 3.36 -1.58 -23.12
C SER A 472 2.37 -0.58 -22.51
N ALA A 473 1.07 -0.81 -22.62
CA ALA A 473 0.04 -0.01 -21.96
C ALA A 473 0.15 0.00 -20.42
N GLN A 474 0.78 -1.03 -19.81
CA GLN A 474 1.05 -1.07 -18.37
C GLN A 474 2.19 -0.12 -17.96
N TRP A 475 3.08 0.23 -18.89
CA TRP A 475 4.25 1.06 -18.62
C TRP A 475 4.34 2.21 -19.62
N GLN A 476 3.55 3.25 -19.36
CA GLN A 476 3.54 4.46 -20.19
C GLN A 476 4.95 5.05 -20.31
N ASN A 477 5.37 5.31 -21.55
CA ASN A 477 6.69 5.85 -21.89
C ASN A 477 7.90 4.94 -21.55
N ASP A 478 7.70 3.64 -21.32
CA ASP A 478 8.79 2.69 -21.08
C ASP A 478 8.92 1.70 -22.25
N HIS A 479 9.83 1.99 -23.18
CA HIS A 479 10.04 1.22 -24.42
C HIS A 479 11.49 0.72 -24.56
N PRO A 480 11.96 -0.15 -23.65
CA PRO A 480 13.31 -0.73 -23.72
C PRO A 480 13.47 -1.70 -24.90
N ASP A 481 14.72 -1.89 -25.32
CA ASP A 481 15.13 -2.96 -26.24
C ASP A 481 16.10 -3.91 -25.53
N PHE A 482 15.55 -4.97 -24.94
CA PHE A 482 16.30 -5.99 -24.20
C PHE A 482 17.15 -6.90 -25.10
N VAL A 483 16.93 -6.89 -26.42
CA VAL A 483 17.71 -7.70 -27.37
C VAL A 483 18.94 -6.91 -27.82
N ALA A 484 18.78 -5.61 -28.06
CA ALA A 484 19.88 -4.69 -28.33
C ALA A 484 20.75 -4.50 -27.07
N ASP A 485 20.10 -4.20 -25.93
CA ASP A 485 20.73 -3.93 -24.64
C ASP A 485 20.25 -4.91 -23.53
N PRO A 486 20.81 -6.13 -23.48
CA PRO A 486 20.43 -7.14 -22.50
C PRO A 486 20.85 -6.81 -21.06
N ASP A 487 21.75 -5.84 -20.85
CA ASP A 487 22.18 -5.44 -19.51
C ASP A 487 21.08 -4.65 -18.77
N LEU A 488 20.05 -4.17 -19.46
CA LEU A 488 18.83 -3.63 -18.83
C LEU A 488 18.23 -4.62 -17.82
N LEU A 489 18.35 -5.93 -18.00
CA LEU A 489 17.85 -6.92 -17.02
C LEU A 489 18.59 -6.91 -15.67
N LEU A 490 19.68 -6.15 -15.54
CA LEU A 490 20.34 -5.89 -14.27
C LEU A 490 19.63 -4.80 -13.45
N GLU A 491 18.80 -3.96 -14.09
CA GLU A 491 17.93 -3.05 -13.36
C GLU A 491 16.79 -3.82 -12.70
N MET A 492 16.58 -3.58 -11.41
CA MET A 492 15.61 -4.34 -10.60
C MET A 492 14.19 -4.31 -11.17
N LYS A 493 13.75 -3.20 -11.78
CA LYS A 493 12.43 -3.12 -12.42
C LYS A 493 12.29 -4.15 -13.56
N TYR A 494 13.30 -4.29 -14.41
CA TYR A 494 13.27 -5.22 -15.54
C TYR A 494 13.55 -6.66 -15.10
N ALA A 495 14.35 -6.84 -14.04
CA ALA A 495 14.53 -8.13 -13.38
C ALA A 495 13.21 -8.69 -12.82
N VAL A 496 12.36 -7.84 -12.24
CA VAL A 496 11.01 -8.20 -11.78
C VAL A 496 10.11 -8.54 -12.97
N ARG A 497 10.08 -7.67 -13.99
CA ARG A 497 9.22 -7.90 -15.17
C ARG A 497 9.59 -9.16 -15.93
N SER A 498 10.87 -9.53 -16.02
CA SER A 498 11.28 -10.78 -16.66
C SER A 498 10.83 -12.00 -15.87
N ALA A 499 10.91 -11.96 -14.53
CA ALA A 499 10.36 -13.01 -13.67
C ALA A 499 8.82 -13.11 -13.76
N ALA A 500 8.12 -11.97 -13.80
CA ALA A 500 6.67 -11.91 -13.97
C ALA A 500 6.24 -12.41 -15.36
N SER A 501 6.99 -12.08 -16.42
CA SER A 501 6.78 -12.59 -17.77
C SER A 501 6.84 -14.12 -17.79
N PHE A 502 7.85 -14.72 -17.16
CA PHE A 502 7.95 -16.18 -17.05
C PHE A 502 6.80 -16.77 -16.23
N TRP A 503 6.46 -16.14 -15.10
CA TRP A 503 5.36 -16.56 -14.23
C TRP A 503 4.01 -16.60 -14.94
N LEU A 504 3.68 -15.54 -15.66
CA LEU A 504 2.42 -15.41 -16.38
C LEU A 504 2.38 -16.28 -17.64
N SER A 505 3.45 -16.31 -18.42
CA SER A 505 3.49 -17.07 -19.69
C SER A 505 3.37 -18.58 -19.47
N ASN A 506 3.79 -19.07 -18.31
CA ASN A 506 3.66 -20.48 -17.92
C ASN A 506 2.48 -20.75 -16.97
N GLN A 507 1.60 -19.77 -16.75
CA GLN A 507 0.42 -19.88 -15.87
C GLN A 507 0.72 -20.45 -14.48
N LEU A 508 1.90 -20.13 -13.92
CA LEU A 508 2.33 -20.71 -12.64
C LEU A 508 1.43 -20.32 -11.46
N TYR A 509 0.67 -19.23 -11.61
CA TYR A 509 -0.35 -18.82 -10.64
C TYR A 509 -1.49 -19.84 -10.50
N GLU A 510 -1.88 -20.52 -11.57
CA GLU A 510 -2.92 -21.57 -11.51
C GLU A 510 -2.42 -22.80 -10.74
N ILE A 511 -1.14 -23.15 -10.92
CA ILE A 511 -0.50 -24.24 -10.17
C ILE A 511 -0.41 -23.85 -8.69
N ALA A 512 -0.01 -22.62 -8.39
CA ALA A 512 0.10 -22.11 -7.02
C ALA A 512 -1.24 -22.08 -6.27
N ASP A 513 -2.35 -21.90 -6.98
CA ASP A 513 -3.69 -21.96 -6.40
C ASP A 513 -4.09 -23.39 -5.96
N GLY A 514 -3.33 -24.42 -6.37
CA GLY A 514 -3.51 -25.80 -5.93
C GLY A 514 -3.19 -26.06 -4.45
N GLY A 515 -2.56 -25.11 -3.75
CA GLY A 515 -2.37 -25.15 -2.29
C GLY A 515 -0.92 -24.99 -1.83
N SER A 516 -0.67 -25.30 -0.56
CA SER A 516 0.63 -25.12 0.11
C SER A 516 1.40 -26.43 0.35
N THR A 517 1.18 -27.45 -0.48
CA THR A 517 1.81 -28.76 -0.30
C THR A 517 3.17 -28.86 -1.04
N PRO A 518 4.08 -29.75 -0.62
CA PRO A 518 5.34 -30.01 -1.32
C PRO A 518 5.17 -30.28 -2.83
N GLU A 519 4.13 -31.01 -3.19
CA GLU A 519 3.85 -31.45 -4.57
C GLU A 519 3.51 -30.27 -5.48
N ILE A 520 2.82 -29.25 -4.95
CA ILE A 520 2.52 -28.02 -5.69
C ILE A 520 3.80 -27.23 -5.94
N VAL A 521 4.66 -27.08 -4.92
CA VAL A 521 5.95 -26.40 -5.06
C VAL A 521 6.82 -27.12 -6.10
N ASP A 522 6.88 -28.45 -6.05
CA ASP A 522 7.64 -29.26 -7.00
C ASP A 522 7.08 -29.14 -8.43
N SER A 523 5.75 -29.09 -8.59
CA SER A 523 5.12 -28.88 -9.91
C SER A 523 5.52 -27.55 -10.54
N ILE A 524 5.63 -26.48 -9.73
CA ILE A 524 6.15 -25.18 -10.20
C ILE A 524 7.64 -25.28 -10.52
N THR A 525 8.42 -25.95 -9.66
CA THR A 525 9.85 -26.17 -9.88
C THR A 525 10.13 -26.96 -11.15
N ASP A 526 9.29 -27.93 -11.52
CA ASP A 526 9.46 -28.71 -12.74
C ASP A 526 9.28 -27.86 -14.01
N VAL A 527 8.45 -26.82 -13.95
CA VAL A 527 8.32 -25.84 -15.03
C VAL A 527 9.51 -24.88 -15.06
N VAL A 528 9.99 -24.43 -13.89
CA VAL A 528 11.16 -23.54 -13.79
C VAL A 528 12.44 -24.26 -14.25
N ASN A 529 12.68 -25.46 -13.75
CA ASN A 529 13.84 -26.29 -14.07
C ASN A 529 13.61 -27.77 -13.72
N LYS A 530 13.02 -28.51 -14.66
CA LYS A 530 12.69 -29.95 -14.55
C LYS A 530 13.81 -30.86 -14.02
N HIS A 531 15.07 -30.58 -14.34
CA HIS A 531 16.19 -31.45 -14.00
C HIS A 531 17.03 -30.93 -12.83
N THR A 532 16.48 -30.00 -12.04
CA THR A 532 17.18 -29.45 -10.89
C THR A 532 17.30 -30.44 -9.74
N LYS A 533 18.32 -30.26 -8.90
CA LYS A 533 18.44 -30.92 -7.59
C LYS A 533 17.91 -30.05 -6.45
N SER A 534 17.42 -28.85 -6.76
CA SER A 534 17.02 -27.81 -5.79
C SER A 534 15.57 -27.90 -5.31
N HIS A 535 14.82 -28.95 -5.63
CA HIS A 535 13.44 -29.12 -5.15
C HIS A 535 13.34 -29.00 -3.63
N SER A 536 14.26 -29.64 -2.89
CA SER A 536 14.27 -29.56 -1.42
C SER A 536 14.47 -28.14 -0.88
N ASP A 537 15.35 -27.37 -1.51
CA ASP A 537 15.65 -26.00 -1.07
C ASP A 537 14.48 -25.05 -1.37
N ARG A 538 13.85 -25.19 -2.54
CA ARG A 538 12.65 -24.41 -2.91
C ARG A 538 11.47 -24.70 -1.99
N ARG A 539 11.26 -25.97 -1.61
CA ARG A 539 10.28 -26.33 -0.58
C ARG A 539 10.60 -25.69 0.76
N LYS A 540 11.87 -25.71 1.18
CA LYS A 540 12.30 -25.06 2.42
C LYS A 540 11.97 -23.57 2.40
N TYR A 541 12.36 -22.85 1.35
CA TYR A 541 12.04 -21.43 1.18
C TYR A 541 10.53 -21.15 1.21
N PHE A 542 9.74 -21.97 0.52
CA PHE A 542 8.28 -21.86 0.55
C PHE A 542 7.73 -22.00 1.97
N PHE A 543 8.11 -23.06 2.69
CA PHE A 543 7.57 -23.32 4.03
C PHE A 543 8.03 -22.31 5.07
N GLU A 544 9.25 -21.78 4.96
CA GLU A 544 9.73 -20.71 5.83
C GLU A 544 8.90 -19.43 5.61
N LEU A 545 8.72 -19.00 4.37
CA LEU A 545 7.90 -17.83 4.02
C LEU A 545 6.42 -18.00 4.39
N TRP A 546 5.87 -19.21 4.19
CA TRP A 546 4.48 -19.51 4.51
C TRP A 546 4.24 -19.50 6.01
N LYS A 547 5.15 -20.10 6.79
CA LYS A 547 5.04 -20.19 8.26
C LYS A 547 5.14 -18.82 8.93
N THR A 548 5.98 -17.93 8.42
CA THR A 548 6.13 -16.58 9.01
C THR A 548 4.95 -15.67 8.69
N GLY A 549 4.08 -16.04 7.73
CA GLY A 549 2.95 -15.23 7.30
C GLY A 549 3.36 -13.88 6.68
N THR A 550 4.63 -13.73 6.30
CA THR A 550 5.22 -12.48 5.80
C THR A 550 4.54 -11.95 4.54
N LEU A 551 3.93 -12.85 3.75
CA LEU A 551 3.29 -12.56 2.47
C LEU A 551 1.76 -12.64 2.52
N ASN A 552 1.16 -12.70 3.72
CA ASN A 552 -0.29 -12.82 3.91
C ASN A 552 -1.04 -11.48 3.77
#